data_AF-A0A5E3X4L9-F1
#
_entry.id   AF-A0A5E3X4L9-F1
#
_cell.length_a   1.000
_cell.length_b   1.000
_cell.length_c   1.000
_cell.angle_alpha   90.00
_cell.angle_beta   90.00
_cell.angle_gamma   90.00
#
_symmetry.space_group_name_H-M   'P 1'
#
loop_
_entity.id
_entity.type
_entity.pdbx_description
1 polymer ?
#
loop_
_entity_poly.entity_id
_entity_poly.type
_entity_poly.pdbx_seq_one_letter_code
_entity_poly.pdbx_strand_id
1 'polypeptide(L)'
;MTILGWTQTTQTIFNNFTYPQPVGTHMDTPILSLREIGQVFLLRSKGPIGDDAPSSFRAAVFSFHPALDQNKAKVARSPLAAYGVEIDVVMHDILVRDDFMEEPQLVIDLFIHGITVLVSTLGLGKNSSDAKRYMERIRQRVPEVAQHLWDNRERLELWDPQQQVTIRDNPICPFLLTYYRQAECNSRILSQLLLYVWVFAPFPGAELGELLYLHATHSITCRAYPDTTAEHNAYLRTAILSGIGPDAFISRIKGELQRTGISQEHLGSCLSVTHDLERLPEFIPYIEGYDLLGTMLRTMEYGGHCGVLLLHQRFPLPPCYPEIFAAANIQRFFGRSRARYGG
;
A
#
# COMPACT_ATOMS: atom_id res chain seq x y z
N MET A 1 -7.47 -5.82 22.91
CA MET A 1 -7.63 -4.35 22.88
C MET A 1 -7.66 -3.96 21.42
N THR A 2 -8.73 -3.29 21.03
CA THR A 2 -9.32 -3.36 19.69
C THR A 2 -8.60 -2.46 18.69
N ILE A 3 -8.49 -2.93 17.44
CA ILE A 3 -8.14 -2.18 16.22
C ILE A 3 -9.25 -1.14 15.92
N LEU A 4 -9.50 -0.23 16.88
CA LEU A 4 -10.60 0.74 16.81
C LEU A 4 -10.09 2.19 16.66
N GLY A 5 -8.81 2.46 16.97
CA GLY A 5 -8.24 3.79 16.76
C GLY A 5 -8.00 4.12 15.28
N TRP A 6 -7.49 3.14 14.52
CA TRP A 6 -7.10 3.35 13.12
C TRP A 6 -8.22 3.21 12.11
N THR A 7 -9.25 2.42 12.43
CA THR A 7 -10.43 2.25 11.56
C THR A 7 -11.19 3.57 11.40
N GLN A 8 -11.27 4.41 12.44
CA GLN A 8 -11.89 5.74 12.32
C GLN A 8 -11.10 6.68 11.42
N THR A 9 -9.78 6.83 11.61
CA THR A 9 -8.96 7.73 10.79
C THR A 9 -8.91 7.29 9.33
N THR A 10 -8.85 5.98 9.04
CA THR A 10 -8.87 5.52 7.63
C THR A 10 -10.24 5.57 6.98
N GLN A 11 -11.34 5.37 7.72
CA GLN A 11 -12.67 5.57 7.15
C GLN A 11 -12.92 7.04 6.78
N THR A 12 -12.28 7.98 7.49
CA THR A 12 -12.23 9.39 7.12
C THR A 12 -11.39 9.65 5.87
N ILE A 13 -10.28 8.92 5.65
CA ILE A 13 -9.49 8.99 4.41
C ILE A 13 -10.36 8.54 3.23
N PHE A 14 -11.04 7.39 3.33
CA PHE A 14 -11.90 6.86 2.26
C PHE A 14 -13.19 7.66 2.01
N ASN A 15 -13.80 8.27 3.03
CA ASN A 15 -15.06 9.00 2.88
C ASN A 15 -14.89 10.47 2.43
N ASN A 16 -13.67 11.02 2.44
CA ASN A 16 -13.40 12.43 2.10
C ASN A 16 -12.53 12.61 0.85
N PHE A 17 -12.35 11.57 0.02
CA PHE A 17 -11.78 11.75 -1.32
C PHE A 17 -12.73 12.61 -2.14
N THR A 18 -12.38 13.88 -2.28
CA THR A 18 -13.01 14.79 -3.23
C THR A 18 -11.92 15.19 -4.20
N TYR A 19 -11.93 14.59 -5.39
CA TYR A 19 -11.12 15.11 -6.48
C TYR A 19 -11.59 16.55 -6.77
N PRO A 20 -10.68 17.46 -7.16
CA PRO A 20 -11.11 18.66 -7.85
C PRO A 20 -12.01 18.23 -9.00
N GLN A 21 -13.29 18.62 -8.94
CA GLN A 21 -14.16 18.54 -10.10
C GLN A 21 -13.40 19.18 -11.27
N PRO A 22 -13.30 18.51 -12.43
CA PRO A 22 -12.53 19.03 -13.55
C PRO A 22 -12.98 20.47 -13.80
N VAL A 23 -12.07 21.41 -13.52
CA VAL A 23 -12.35 22.83 -13.63
C VAL A 23 -12.47 23.12 -15.12
N GLY A 24 -13.71 23.27 -15.58
CA GLY A 24 -14.01 23.97 -16.83
C GLY A 24 -13.61 23.25 -18.11
N THR A 25 -14.11 22.04 -18.32
CA THR A 25 -14.57 21.66 -19.67
C THR A 25 -15.88 20.92 -19.51
N HIS A 26 -16.98 21.54 -19.94
CA HIS A 26 -18.22 20.83 -20.28
C HIS A 26 -17.87 19.86 -21.42
N MET A 27 -17.28 18.72 -21.09
CA MET A 27 -17.35 17.57 -21.98
C MET A 27 -18.73 16.98 -21.75
N ASP A 28 -19.62 17.15 -22.73
CA ASP A 28 -20.88 16.40 -22.88
C ASP A 28 -20.55 14.91 -23.07
N THR A 29 -19.92 14.31 -22.08
CA THR A 29 -19.55 12.91 -22.10
C THR A 29 -20.83 12.15 -21.78
N PRO A 30 -21.35 11.33 -22.71
CA PRO A 30 -22.58 10.58 -22.46
C PRO A 30 -22.38 9.73 -21.20
N ILE A 31 -23.31 9.85 -20.24
CA ILE A 31 -23.29 9.04 -19.02
C ILE A 31 -23.58 7.60 -19.42
N LEU A 32 -22.54 6.77 -19.46
CA LEU A 32 -22.67 5.36 -19.78
C LEU A 32 -23.31 4.61 -18.61
N SER A 33 -24.23 3.68 -18.91
CA SER A 33 -24.75 2.74 -17.94
C SER A 33 -23.68 1.74 -17.50
N LEU A 34 -23.85 1.13 -16.32
CA LEU A 34 -22.94 0.07 -15.84
C LEU A 34 -22.76 -1.07 -16.86
N ARG A 35 -23.82 -1.42 -17.59
CA ARG A 35 -23.76 -2.47 -18.61
C ARG A 35 -22.89 -2.06 -19.79
N GLU A 36 -23.04 -0.83 -20.28
CA GLU A 36 -22.21 -0.30 -21.37
C GLU A 36 -20.74 -0.20 -20.96
N ILE A 37 -20.47 0.29 -19.74
CA ILE A 37 -19.11 0.34 -19.20
C ILE A 37 -18.50 -1.07 -19.12
N GLY A 38 -19.28 -2.05 -18.64
CA GLY A 38 -18.85 -3.45 -18.59
C GLY A 38 -18.50 -4.03 -19.96
N GLN A 39 -19.26 -3.69 -21.01
CA GLN A 39 -18.95 -4.12 -22.38
C GLN A 39 -17.67 -3.47 -22.91
N VAL A 40 -17.47 -2.17 -22.67
CA VAL A 40 -16.26 -1.47 -23.09
C VAL A 40 -15.02 -2.07 -22.42
N PHE A 41 -15.08 -2.32 -21.11
CA PHE A 41 -13.97 -2.98 -20.41
C PHE A 41 -13.75 -4.41 -20.89
N LEU A 42 -14.80 -5.19 -21.15
CA LEU A 42 -14.66 -6.55 -21.69
C LEU A 42 -14.02 -6.57 -23.08
N LEU A 43 -14.27 -5.55 -23.91
CA LEU A 43 -13.58 -5.39 -25.18
C LEU A 43 -12.11 -5.00 -24.96
N ARG A 44 -11.83 -4.07 -24.05
CA ARG A 44 -10.46 -3.63 -23.72
C ARG A 44 -9.60 -4.76 -23.16
N SER A 45 -10.16 -5.66 -22.34
CA SER A 45 -9.38 -6.76 -21.76
C SER A 45 -8.84 -7.73 -22.80
N LYS A 46 -9.50 -7.84 -23.97
CA LYS A 46 -9.10 -8.72 -25.07
C LYS A 46 -7.99 -8.16 -25.95
N GLY A 47 -7.67 -6.87 -25.87
CA GLY A 47 -6.72 -6.25 -26.79
C GLY A 47 -6.79 -4.72 -26.81
N PRO A 48 -5.86 -4.08 -27.55
CA PRO A 48 -6.09 -2.72 -28.01
C PRO A 48 -7.39 -2.73 -28.80
N ILE A 49 -8.29 -1.80 -28.49
CA ILE A 49 -9.52 -1.67 -29.26
C ILE A 49 -9.17 -0.77 -30.46
N GLY A 50 -9.68 -1.09 -31.66
CA GLY A 50 -9.32 -0.40 -32.93
C GLY A 50 -9.56 1.11 -32.94
N ASP A 51 -9.31 1.78 -34.05
CA ASP A 51 -9.08 3.24 -34.15
C ASP A 51 -10.08 4.17 -33.41
N ASP A 52 -11.38 3.82 -33.31
CA ASP A 52 -12.38 4.64 -32.60
C ASP A 52 -12.44 4.42 -31.07
N ALA A 53 -11.79 3.38 -30.59
CA ALA A 53 -12.07 2.82 -29.28
C ALA A 53 -11.17 3.25 -28.11
N PRO A 54 -10.02 3.92 -28.31
CA PRO A 54 -9.39 4.69 -27.22
C PRO A 54 -10.37 5.71 -26.62
N SER A 55 -11.20 6.37 -27.45
CA SER A 55 -12.21 7.32 -27.00
C SER A 55 -13.32 6.66 -26.19
N SER A 56 -13.79 5.48 -26.61
CA SER A 56 -14.80 4.70 -25.87
C SER A 56 -14.27 4.21 -24.53
N PHE A 57 -13.04 3.70 -24.48
CA PHE A 57 -12.41 3.26 -23.24
C PHE A 57 -12.27 4.43 -22.26
N ARG A 58 -11.76 5.57 -22.71
CA ARG A 58 -11.68 6.79 -21.88
C ARG A 58 -13.06 7.19 -21.35
N ALA A 59 -14.07 7.30 -22.20
CA ALA A 59 -15.44 7.64 -21.75
C ALA A 59 -15.96 6.67 -20.68
N ALA A 60 -15.67 5.37 -20.81
CA ALA A 60 -16.02 4.36 -19.81
C ALA A 60 -15.28 4.55 -18.49
N VAL A 61 -13.97 4.83 -18.52
CA VAL A 61 -13.16 5.13 -17.32
C VAL A 61 -13.72 6.35 -16.57
N PHE A 62 -13.99 7.44 -17.28
CA PHE A 62 -14.54 8.67 -16.68
C PHE A 62 -15.97 8.47 -16.12
N SER A 63 -16.77 7.60 -16.73
CA SER A 63 -18.14 7.30 -16.28
C SER A 63 -18.20 6.29 -15.13
N PHE A 64 -17.13 5.50 -14.91
CA PHE A 64 -17.16 4.34 -14.02
C PHE A 64 -17.42 4.70 -12.55
N HIS A 65 -16.64 5.62 -11.99
CA HIS A 65 -16.79 6.00 -10.59
C HIS A 65 -18.17 6.59 -10.27
N PRO A 66 -18.67 7.61 -11.03
CA PRO A 66 -20.04 8.11 -10.85
C PRO A 66 -21.12 7.04 -10.96
N ALA A 67 -20.99 6.14 -11.96
CA ALA A 67 -21.98 5.09 -12.17
C ALA A 67 -21.95 4.05 -11.02
N LEU A 68 -20.77 3.71 -10.49
CA LEU A 68 -20.62 2.81 -9.35
C LEU A 68 -21.24 3.42 -8.09
N ASP A 69 -20.97 4.69 -7.80
CA ASP A 69 -21.52 5.38 -6.62
C ASP A 69 -23.05 5.41 -6.62
N GLN A 70 -23.66 5.76 -7.77
CA GLN A 70 -25.12 5.76 -7.94
C GLN A 70 -25.75 4.37 -7.77
N ASN A 71 -24.96 3.31 -7.97
CA ASN A 71 -25.42 1.92 -7.98
C ASN A 71 -24.76 1.05 -6.90
N LYS A 72 -24.16 1.65 -5.87
CA LYS A 72 -23.31 0.97 -4.88
C LYS A 72 -23.96 -0.26 -4.26
N ALA A 73 -25.23 -0.16 -3.85
CA ALA A 73 -25.97 -1.28 -3.26
C ALA A 73 -26.33 -2.40 -4.27
N LYS A 74 -26.48 -2.07 -5.56
CA LYS A 74 -26.68 -3.06 -6.63
C LYS A 74 -25.37 -3.80 -6.91
N VAL A 75 -24.28 -3.05 -7.06
CA VAL A 75 -22.93 -3.60 -7.29
C VAL A 75 -22.48 -4.47 -6.12
N ALA A 76 -22.63 -4.02 -4.88
CA ALA A 76 -22.25 -4.79 -3.69
C ALA A 76 -23.00 -6.13 -3.56
N ARG A 77 -24.21 -6.24 -4.13
CA ARG A 77 -24.97 -7.50 -4.15
C ARG A 77 -24.54 -8.42 -5.27
N SER A 78 -24.44 -7.91 -6.49
CA SER A 78 -24.02 -8.70 -7.65
C SER A 78 -23.46 -7.79 -8.74
N PRO A 79 -22.12 -7.66 -8.84
CA PRO A 79 -21.44 -6.96 -9.93
C PRO A 79 -21.79 -7.58 -11.28
N LEU A 80 -21.83 -8.91 -11.36
CA LEU A 80 -22.19 -9.59 -12.60
C LEU A 80 -23.59 -9.18 -13.08
N ALA A 81 -24.56 -9.06 -12.18
CA ALA A 81 -25.89 -8.56 -12.55
C ALA A 81 -25.91 -7.06 -12.89
N ALA A 82 -24.97 -6.28 -12.35
CA ALA A 82 -24.89 -4.84 -12.58
C ALA A 82 -24.23 -4.50 -13.93
N TYR A 83 -23.13 -5.18 -14.25
CA TYR A 83 -22.29 -4.92 -15.42
C TYR A 83 -22.55 -5.89 -16.58
N GLY A 84 -23.20 -7.03 -16.32
CA GLY A 84 -23.37 -8.12 -17.29
C GLY A 84 -22.10 -8.91 -17.58
N VAL A 85 -21.01 -8.62 -16.87
CA VAL A 85 -19.69 -9.25 -16.99
C VAL A 85 -19.06 -9.37 -15.60
N GLU A 86 -18.07 -10.25 -15.44
CA GLU A 86 -17.24 -10.32 -14.22
C GLU A 86 -16.28 -9.13 -14.18
N ILE A 87 -16.82 -7.95 -13.84
CA ILE A 87 -16.10 -6.68 -13.93
C ILE A 87 -14.82 -6.66 -13.08
N ASP A 88 -14.81 -7.38 -11.96
CA ASP A 88 -13.61 -7.60 -11.16
C ASP A 88 -12.53 -8.27 -12.02
N VAL A 89 -12.83 -9.39 -12.67
CA VAL A 89 -11.86 -10.10 -13.52
C VAL A 89 -11.41 -9.23 -14.67
N VAL A 90 -12.36 -8.66 -15.41
CA VAL A 90 -12.09 -7.85 -16.60
C VAL A 90 -11.18 -6.66 -16.31
N MET A 91 -11.41 -5.95 -15.19
CA MET A 91 -10.57 -4.81 -14.85
C MET A 91 -9.15 -5.21 -14.46
N HIS A 92 -8.98 -6.33 -13.75
CA HIS A 92 -7.64 -6.87 -13.47
C HIS A 92 -6.95 -7.34 -14.75
N ASP A 93 -7.69 -7.94 -15.69
CA ASP A 93 -7.16 -8.36 -17.00
C ASP A 93 -6.67 -7.17 -17.81
N ILE A 94 -7.31 -6.00 -17.73
CA ILE A 94 -6.81 -4.76 -18.35
C ILE A 94 -5.54 -4.28 -17.65
N LEU A 95 -5.56 -4.24 -16.31
CA LEU A 95 -4.48 -3.69 -15.49
C LEU A 95 -3.14 -4.43 -15.67
N VAL A 96 -3.16 -5.74 -15.96
CA VAL A 96 -1.94 -6.55 -16.12
C VAL A 96 -1.39 -6.54 -17.55
N ARG A 97 -1.94 -5.71 -18.45
CA ARG A 97 -1.45 -5.63 -19.83
C ARG A 97 -0.35 -4.60 -19.95
N ASP A 98 0.69 -4.94 -20.69
CA ASP A 98 1.79 -4.01 -20.97
C ASP A 98 1.34 -2.74 -21.72
N ASP A 99 0.34 -2.86 -22.59
CA ASP A 99 -0.22 -1.73 -23.35
C ASP A 99 -1.13 -0.81 -22.53
N PHE A 100 -1.55 -1.21 -21.32
CA PHE A 100 -2.31 -0.34 -20.42
C PHE A 100 -1.41 0.75 -19.83
N MET A 101 -0.14 0.44 -19.60
CA MET A 101 0.85 1.38 -19.07
C MET A 101 1.29 2.44 -20.10
N GLU A 102 0.81 2.34 -21.35
CA GLU A 102 0.98 3.35 -22.40
C GLU A 102 -0.22 4.32 -22.49
N GLU A 103 -1.28 4.09 -21.71
CA GLU A 103 -2.43 4.99 -21.66
C GLU A 103 -2.02 6.33 -21.01
N PRO A 104 -2.74 7.45 -21.30
CA PRO A 104 -2.47 8.70 -20.61
C PRO A 104 -2.57 8.54 -19.09
N GLN A 105 -1.65 9.15 -18.32
CA GLN A 105 -1.57 9.00 -16.87
C GLN A 105 -2.92 9.24 -16.17
N LEU A 106 -3.68 10.27 -16.57
CA LEU A 106 -5.01 10.54 -16.03
C LEU A 106 -5.99 9.36 -16.20
N VAL A 107 -5.90 8.62 -17.31
CA VAL A 107 -6.73 7.44 -17.57
C VAL A 107 -6.29 6.28 -16.68
N ILE A 108 -4.99 6.06 -16.54
CA ILE A 108 -4.41 5.06 -15.63
C ILE A 108 -4.89 5.34 -14.20
N ASP A 109 -4.76 6.59 -13.75
CA ASP A 109 -5.11 7.03 -12.41
C ASP A 109 -6.59 6.82 -12.08
N LEU A 110 -7.47 7.28 -12.99
CA LEU A 110 -8.92 7.10 -12.85
C LEU A 110 -9.32 5.62 -12.89
N PHE A 111 -8.63 4.81 -13.69
CA PHE A 111 -8.90 3.37 -13.77
C PHE A 111 -8.48 2.63 -12.48
N ILE A 112 -7.29 2.90 -11.96
CA ILE A 112 -6.80 2.35 -10.68
C ILE A 112 -7.72 2.79 -9.53
N HIS A 113 -8.13 4.06 -9.52
CA HIS A 113 -9.12 4.56 -8.57
C HIS A 113 -10.45 3.79 -8.70
N GLY A 114 -10.94 3.59 -9.92
CA GLY A 114 -12.11 2.78 -10.20
C GLY A 114 -12.02 1.38 -9.58
N ILE A 115 -10.94 0.64 -9.82
CA ILE A 115 -10.74 -0.68 -9.21
C ILE A 115 -10.75 -0.59 -7.68
N THR A 116 -10.08 0.42 -7.12
CA THR A 116 -10.04 0.65 -5.67
C THR A 116 -11.44 0.79 -5.06
N VAL A 117 -12.31 1.59 -5.68
CA VAL A 117 -13.68 1.80 -5.20
C VAL A 117 -14.57 0.59 -5.46
N LEU A 118 -14.37 -0.13 -6.57
CA LEU A 118 -15.03 -1.42 -6.83
C LEU A 118 -14.69 -2.42 -5.72
N VAL A 119 -13.41 -2.70 -5.46
CA VAL A 119 -12.96 -3.67 -4.44
C VAL A 119 -13.47 -3.26 -3.06
N SER A 120 -13.43 -1.97 -2.73
CA SER A 120 -13.98 -1.44 -1.48
C SER A 120 -15.49 -1.69 -1.36
N THR A 121 -16.24 -1.49 -2.45
CA THR A 121 -17.69 -1.71 -2.50
C THR A 121 -18.04 -3.19 -2.34
N LEU A 122 -17.28 -4.10 -2.96
CA LEU A 122 -17.43 -5.54 -2.76
C LEU A 122 -17.09 -5.95 -1.33
N GLY A 123 -16.06 -5.32 -0.75
CA GLY A 123 -15.67 -5.46 0.63
C GLY A 123 -16.72 -4.98 1.64
N LEU A 124 -17.74 -4.19 1.26
CA LEU A 124 -18.88 -3.89 2.14
C LEU A 124 -19.88 -5.05 2.21
N GLY A 125 -19.90 -5.91 1.18
CA GLY A 125 -20.83 -7.02 1.06
C GLY A 125 -20.39 -8.31 1.75
N LYS A 126 -19.34 -8.33 2.59
CA LYS A 126 -18.62 -9.56 3.06
C LYS A 126 -19.50 -10.69 3.62
N ASN A 127 -20.73 -10.38 4.01
CA ASN A 127 -21.67 -11.35 4.55
C ASN A 127 -22.47 -12.13 3.48
N SER A 128 -22.44 -11.72 2.21
CA SER A 128 -23.08 -12.48 1.12
C SER A 128 -22.12 -13.53 0.53
N SER A 129 -22.67 -14.69 0.13
CA SER A 129 -21.91 -15.75 -0.55
C SER A 129 -21.23 -15.24 -1.83
N ASP A 130 -21.94 -14.36 -2.54
CA ASP A 130 -21.49 -13.78 -3.78
C ASP A 130 -20.30 -12.85 -3.54
N ALA A 131 -20.39 -11.93 -2.57
CA ALA A 131 -19.27 -11.04 -2.20
C ALA A 131 -18.02 -11.83 -1.80
N LYS A 132 -18.17 -12.93 -1.04
CA LYS A 132 -17.04 -13.80 -0.69
C LYS A 132 -16.38 -14.40 -1.93
N ARG A 133 -17.16 -14.85 -2.91
CA ARG A 133 -16.64 -15.39 -4.18
C ARG A 133 -15.88 -14.32 -4.98
N TYR A 134 -16.41 -13.10 -5.08
CA TYR A 134 -15.70 -12.00 -5.74
C TYR A 134 -14.39 -11.66 -5.03
N MET A 135 -14.41 -11.54 -3.70
CA MET A 135 -13.21 -11.21 -2.92
C MET A 135 -12.14 -12.29 -2.99
N GLU A 136 -12.53 -13.57 -3.03
CA GLU A 136 -11.58 -14.67 -3.20
C GLU A 136 -10.90 -14.62 -4.57
N ARG A 137 -11.64 -14.31 -5.65
CA ARG A 137 -11.02 -14.12 -6.97
C ARG A 137 -10.06 -12.93 -6.99
N ILE A 138 -10.45 -11.81 -6.39
CA ILE A 138 -9.58 -10.63 -6.27
C ILE A 138 -8.31 -11.03 -5.53
N ARG A 139 -8.42 -11.69 -4.38
CA ARG A 139 -7.28 -12.18 -3.58
C ARG A 139 -6.31 -13.03 -4.40
N GLN A 140 -6.82 -13.91 -5.26
CA GLN A 140 -6.00 -14.76 -6.14
C GLN A 140 -5.28 -13.97 -7.23
N ARG A 141 -5.84 -12.84 -7.70
CA ARG A 141 -5.25 -11.97 -8.73
C ARG A 141 -4.23 -10.96 -8.17
N VAL A 142 -4.34 -10.59 -6.89
CA VAL A 142 -3.45 -9.58 -6.27
C VAL A 142 -1.96 -9.84 -6.52
N PRO A 143 -1.40 -11.07 -6.37
CA PRO A 143 0.03 -11.29 -6.59
C PRO A 143 0.49 -10.98 -8.02
N GLU A 144 -0.31 -11.34 -9.03
CA GLU A 144 -0.01 -11.10 -10.44
C GLU A 144 -0.06 -9.60 -10.77
N VAL A 145 -1.09 -8.91 -10.27
CA VAL A 145 -1.24 -7.45 -10.43
C VAL A 145 -0.08 -6.73 -9.74
N ALA A 146 0.24 -7.10 -8.50
CA ALA A 146 1.35 -6.50 -7.77
C ALA A 146 2.69 -6.77 -8.46
N GLN A 147 2.89 -7.94 -9.06
CA GLN A 147 4.07 -8.25 -9.87
C GLN A 147 4.15 -7.37 -11.12
N HIS A 148 3.05 -7.26 -11.88
CA HIS A 148 3.01 -6.41 -13.07
C HIS A 148 3.31 -4.94 -12.76
N LEU A 149 2.70 -4.40 -11.70
CA LEU A 149 2.98 -3.03 -11.23
C LEU A 149 4.41 -2.88 -10.71
N TRP A 150 4.97 -3.91 -10.07
CA TRP A 150 6.36 -3.91 -9.64
C TRP A 150 7.33 -3.87 -10.84
N ASP A 151 7.08 -4.67 -11.87
CA ASP A 151 7.92 -4.74 -13.06
C ASP A 151 7.85 -3.44 -13.87
N ASN A 152 6.73 -2.72 -13.80
CA ASN A 152 6.52 -1.41 -14.43
C ASN A 152 6.63 -0.22 -13.45
N ARG A 153 7.23 -0.41 -12.27
CA ARG A 153 7.20 0.57 -11.16
C ARG A 153 7.76 1.96 -11.48
N GLU A 154 8.65 2.05 -12.46
CA GLU A 154 9.24 3.32 -12.93
C GLU A 154 8.26 4.13 -13.78
N ARG A 155 7.26 3.48 -14.37
CA ARG A 155 6.22 4.07 -15.23
C ARG A 155 4.96 4.49 -14.46
N LEU A 156 4.91 4.20 -13.16
CA LEU A 156 3.76 4.51 -12.30
C LEU A 156 3.66 6.00 -11.94
N GLU A 157 4.62 6.82 -12.39
CA GLU A 157 4.70 8.26 -12.13
C GLU A 157 4.36 8.63 -10.67
N LEU A 158 4.91 7.86 -9.71
CA LEU A 158 4.56 7.98 -8.28
C LEU A 158 4.85 9.38 -7.70
N TRP A 159 5.68 10.14 -8.39
CA TRP A 159 6.11 11.49 -8.02
C TRP A 159 6.20 12.37 -9.27
N ASP A 160 5.44 13.47 -9.25
CA ASP A 160 5.72 14.63 -10.10
C ASP A 160 6.35 15.72 -9.20
N PRO A 161 7.64 16.07 -9.37
CA PRO A 161 8.29 17.14 -8.61
C PRO A 161 7.60 18.51 -8.75
N GLN A 162 6.85 18.72 -9.84
CA GLN A 162 6.20 19.98 -10.18
C GLN A 162 4.78 20.08 -9.60
N GLN A 163 4.15 18.95 -9.30
CA GLN A 163 2.83 18.90 -8.68
C GLN A 163 2.99 18.50 -7.21
N GLN A 164 2.48 19.31 -6.29
CA GLN A 164 2.40 18.97 -4.87
C GLN A 164 1.31 17.89 -4.64
N VAL A 165 1.43 16.75 -5.32
CA VAL A 165 0.52 15.61 -5.24
C VAL A 165 0.65 15.05 -3.83
N THR A 166 -0.43 15.08 -3.05
CA THR A 166 -0.47 14.39 -1.76
C THR A 166 -0.67 12.89 -1.99
N ILE A 167 -0.46 12.07 -0.97
CA ILE A 167 -0.70 10.61 -1.03
C ILE A 167 -2.14 10.28 -1.44
N ARG A 168 -3.08 11.16 -1.08
CA ARG A 168 -4.48 11.07 -1.47
C ARG A 168 -4.69 11.34 -2.96
N ASP A 169 -3.74 12.01 -3.59
CA ASP A 169 -3.81 12.30 -5.01
C ASP A 169 -3.12 11.19 -5.83
N ASN A 170 -2.31 10.32 -5.20
CA ASN A 170 -1.72 9.15 -5.84
C ASN A 170 -2.67 7.93 -5.74
N PRO A 171 -3.26 7.45 -6.84
CA PRO A 171 -4.28 6.39 -6.82
C PRO A 171 -3.71 5.00 -6.49
N ILE A 172 -2.39 4.78 -6.61
CA ILE A 172 -1.77 3.49 -6.30
C ILE A 172 -1.70 3.24 -4.79
N CYS A 173 -1.43 4.28 -3.98
CA CYS A 173 -1.40 4.15 -2.52
C CYS A 173 -2.69 3.53 -1.94
N PRO A 174 -3.90 4.11 -2.14
CA PRO A 174 -5.14 3.55 -1.62
C PRO A 174 -5.50 2.21 -2.27
N PHE A 175 -5.09 1.98 -3.51
CA PHE A 175 -5.28 0.71 -4.21
C PHE A 175 -4.56 -0.45 -3.52
N LEU A 176 -3.26 -0.31 -3.26
CA LEU A 176 -2.48 -1.35 -2.58
C LEU A 176 -2.95 -1.60 -1.15
N LEU A 177 -3.33 -0.53 -0.42
CA LEU A 177 -3.96 -0.65 0.90
C LEU A 177 -5.27 -1.43 0.83
N THR A 178 -6.08 -1.20 -0.19
CA THR A 178 -7.36 -1.89 -0.40
C THR A 178 -7.13 -3.38 -0.67
N TYR A 179 -6.12 -3.75 -1.46
CA TYR A 179 -5.72 -5.15 -1.62
C TYR A 179 -5.27 -5.79 -0.32
N TYR A 180 -4.43 -5.12 0.46
CA TYR A 180 -3.99 -5.66 1.73
C TYR A 180 -5.16 -5.87 2.70
N ARG A 181 -6.05 -4.86 2.85
CA ARG A 181 -7.11 -4.85 3.86
C ARG A 181 -8.37 -5.62 3.46
N GLN A 182 -8.83 -5.45 2.23
CA GLN A 182 -10.11 -6.01 1.78
C GLN A 182 -9.93 -7.39 1.18
N ALA A 183 -8.92 -7.57 0.33
CA ALA A 183 -8.61 -8.89 -0.23
C ALA A 183 -7.80 -9.76 0.74
N GLU A 184 -7.37 -9.21 1.89
CA GLU A 184 -6.63 -9.91 2.94
C GLU A 184 -5.38 -10.62 2.39
N CYS A 185 -4.77 -10.03 1.37
CA CYS A 185 -3.61 -10.58 0.69
C CYS A 185 -2.33 -10.02 1.32
N ASN A 186 -1.47 -10.90 1.80
CA ASN A 186 -0.18 -10.58 2.41
C ASN A 186 0.99 -11.13 1.58
N SER A 187 0.85 -11.13 0.25
CA SER A 187 1.89 -11.64 -0.63
C SER A 187 3.20 -10.84 -0.50
N ARG A 188 4.33 -11.52 -0.71
CA ARG A 188 5.67 -10.90 -0.64
C ARG A 188 5.79 -9.73 -1.63
N ILE A 189 5.32 -9.94 -2.86
CA ILE A 189 5.39 -8.94 -3.92
C ILE A 189 4.52 -7.71 -3.62
N LEU A 190 3.32 -7.89 -3.04
CA LEU A 190 2.51 -6.76 -2.58
C LEU A 190 3.23 -5.98 -1.48
N SER A 191 3.82 -6.68 -0.51
CA SER A 191 4.58 -6.05 0.58
C SER A 191 5.81 -5.30 0.08
N GLN A 192 6.46 -5.81 -0.97
CA GLN A 192 7.58 -5.16 -1.66
C GLN A 192 7.13 -3.90 -2.41
N LEU A 193 6.00 -3.94 -3.12
CA LEU A 193 5.45 -2.78 -3.81
C LEU A 193 4.96 -1.70 -2.83
N LEU A 194 4.31 -2.08 -1.72
CA LEU A 194 3.93 -1.18 -0.62
C LEU A 194 5.16 -0.42 -0.10
N LEU A 195 6.29 -1.12 0.07
CA LEU A 195 7.53 -0.51 0.55
C LEU A 195 8.13 0.46 -0.47
N TYR A 196 8.12 0.11 -1.76
CA TYR A 196 8.60 1.01 -2.82
C TYR A 196 7.77 2.28 -2.90
N VAL A 197 6.44 2.15 -2.90
CA VAL A 197 5.53 3.29 -2.87
C VAL A 197 5.76 4.14 -1.62
N TRP A 198 5.97 3.53 -0.46
CA TRP A 198 6.29 4.26 0.76
C TRP A 198 7.58 5.11 0.65
N VAL A 199 8.62 4.57 0.02
CA VAL A 199 9.89 5.30 -0.15
C VAL A 199 9.73 6.48 -1.11
N PHE A 200 9.12 6.26 -2.27
CA PHE A 200 9.10 7.20 -3.38
C PHE A 200 7.88 8.12 -3.44
N ALA A 201 6.82 7.85 -2.67
CA ALA A 201 5.66 8.74 -2.64
C ALA A 201 5.98 10.08 -1.94
N PRO A 202 5.44 11.20 -2.47
CA PRO A 202 5.65 12.53 -1.91
C PRO A 202 5.14 12.67 -0.46
N PHE A 203 5.81 13.54 0.30
CA PHE A 203 5.46 13.89 1.68
C PHE A 203 4.07 14.57 1.71
N PRO A 204 3.09 14.05 2.48
CA PRO A 204 3.16 14.09 3.95
C PRO A 204 3.14 12.71 4.64
N GLY A 205 4.31 12.27 5.14
CA GLY A 205 4.57 10.93 5.66
C GLY A 205 3.72 10.42 6.84
N ALA A 206 2.83 11.22 7.45
CA ALA A 206 1.93 10.75 8.50
C ALA A 206 0.83 9.79 7.96
N GLU A 207 0.38 9.98 6.72
CA GLU A 207 -0.65 9.13 6.09
C GLU A 207 -0.06 7.85 5.46
N LEU A 208 1.27 7.83 5.20
CA LEU A 208 1.99 6.66 4.66
C LEU A 208 2.58 5.74 5.73
N GLY A 209 2.56 6.13 7.01
CA GLY A 209 3.10 5.29 8.08
C GLY A 209 2.47 3.90 8.12
N GLU A 210 1.24 3.78 7.63
CA GLU A 210 0.58 2.51 7.43
C GLU A 210 1.34 1.59 6.46
N LEU A 211 1.85 2.07 5.32
CA LEU A 211 2.56 1.21 4.36
C LEU A 211 3.82 0.60 4.99
N LEU A 212 4.59 1.41 5.73
CA LEU A 212 5.76 0.93 6.47
C LEU A 212 5.35 -0.04 7.59
N TYR A 213 4.27 0.26 8.31
CA TYR A 213 3.74 -0.61 9.36
C TYR A 213 3.30 -1.98 8.80
N LEU A 214 2.64 -2.01 7.64
CA LEU A 214 2.21 -3.25 6.99
C LEU A 214 3.43 -4.08 6.56
N HIS A 215 4.46 -3.44 6.00
CA HIS A 215 5.73 -4.10 5.72
C HIS A 215 6.38 -4.64 7.01
N ALA A 216 6.45 -3.85 8.08
CA ALA A 216 7.01 -4.27 9.36
C ALA A 216 6.24 -5.47 9.94
N THR A 217 4.92 -5.48 9.83
CA THR A 217 4.06 -6.58 10.26
C THR A 217 4.29 -7.85 9.43
N HIS A 218 4.44 -7.72 8.10
CA HIS A 218 4.80 -8.84 7.22
C HIS A 218 6.18 -9.39 7.61
N SER A 219 7.17 -8.51 7.79
CA SER A 219 8.53 -8.81 8.22
C SER A 219 8.56 -9.62 9.53
N ILE A 220 7.78 -9.20 10.52
CA ILE A 220 7.63 -9.87 11.82
C ILE A 220 6.97 -11.25 11.65
N THR A 221 5.91 -11.34 10.85
CA THR A 221 5.18 -12.59 10.61
C THR A 221 6.07 -13.63 9.92
N CYS A 222 6.88 -13.20 8.96
CA CYS A 222 7.89 -14.03 8.30
C CYS A 222 9.06 -14.42 9.22
N ARG A 223 9.18 -13.90 10.43
CA ARG A 223 10.20 -14.31 11.42
C ARG A 223 9.66 -15.22 12.51
N ALA A 224 8.35 -15.25 12.70
CA ALA A 224 7.70 -16.08 13.71
C ALA A 224 7.88 -17.58 13.46
N TYR A 225 8.28 -17.97 12.25
CA TYR A 225 8.55 -19.35 11.87
C TYR A 225 10.07 -19.56 11.68
N PRO A 226 10.70 -20.55 12.34
CA PRO A 226 12.15 -20.75 12.26
C PRO A 226 12.65 -21.01 10.83
N ASP A 227 11.88 -21.75 10.04
CA ASP A 227 12.19 -22.12 8.66
C ASP A 227 12.17 -20.93 7.68
N THR A 228 11.69 -19.76 8.13
CA THR A 228 11.48 -18.60 7.26
C THR A 228 12.50 -17.48 7.49
N THR A 229 13.52 -17.67 8.35
CA THR A 229 14.58 -16.63 8.56
C THR A 229 15.40 -16.39 7.28
N ALA A 230 15.77 -17.46 6.56
CA ALA A 230 16.48 -17.33 5.29
C ALA A 230 15.61 -16.66 4.22
N GLU A 231 14.32 -17.02 4.18
CA GLU A 231 13.34 -16.43 3.26
C GLU A 231 13.07 -14.96 3.58
N HIS A 232 13.04 -14.59 4.86
CA HIS A 232 12.91 -13.22 5.33
C HIS A 232 14.10 -12.37 4.89
N ASN A 233 15.31 -12.87 5.11
CA ASN A 233 16.54 -12.20 4.67
C ASN A 233 16.60 -12.09 3.14
N ALA A 234 16.16 -13.11 2.40
CA ALA A 234 16.06 -13.06 0.95
C ALA A 234 15.05 -12.00 0.49
N TYR A 235 13.88 -11.92 1.14
CA TYR A 235 12.89 -10.87 0.87
C TYR A 235 13.47 -9.47 1.07
N LEU A 236 14.15 -9.20 2.19
CA LEU A 236 14.75 -7.88 2.45
C LEU A 236 15.80 -7.50 1.40
N ARG A 237 16.63 -8.47 0.96
CA ARG A 237 17.59 -8.25 -0.13
C ARG A 237 16.89 -7.97 -1.46
N THR A 238 15.84 -8.70 -1.79
CA THR A 238 15.10 -8.46 -3.03
C THR A 238 14.39 -7.11 -3.01
N ALA A 239 13.65 -6.81 -1.94
CA ALA A 239 12.83 -5.61 -1.85
C ALA A 239 13.69 -4.33 -1.74
N ILE A 240 14.69 -4.33 -0.85
CA ILE A 240 15.42 -3.11 -0.52
C ILE A 240 16.74 -3.02 -1.28
N LEU A 241 17.58 -4.06 -1.23
CA LEU A 241 18.91 -3.99 -1.85
C LEU A 241 18.83 -3.97 -3.38
N SER A 242 18.02 -4.86 -3.96
CA SER A 242 17.90 -5.00 -5.42
C SER A 242 16.78 -4.16 -6.03
N GLY A 243 15.72 -3.89 -5.27
CA GLY A 243 14.50 -3.25 -5.76
C GLY A 243 14.48 -1.73 -5.60
N ILE A 244 14.52 -1.27 -4.36
CA ILE A 244 14.40 0.16 -4.00
C ILE A 244 15.75 0.88 -4.10
N GLY A 245 16.83 0.21 -3.71
CA GLY A 245 18.12 0.83 -3.45
C GLY A 245 18.28 1.16 -1.95
N PRO A 246 19.37 0.71 -1.31
CA PRO A 246 19.58 0.89 0.12
C PRO A 246 19.70 2.37 0.52
N ASP A 247 20.32 3.21 -0.30
CA ASP A 247 20.46 4.66 -0.03
C ASP A 247 19.10 5.37 0.05
N ALA A 248 18.22 5.14 -0.94
CA ALA A 248 16.89 5.73 -0.97
C ALA A 248 16.06 5.30 0.24
N PHE A 249 16.13 4.02 0.58
CA PHE A 249 15.43 3.46 1.73
C PHE A 249 15.91 4.03 3.07
N ILE A 250 17.22 3.98 3.33
CA ILE A 250 17.82 4.45 4.58
C ILE A 250 17.66 5.97 4.74
N SER A 251 17.84 6.73 3.66
CA SER A 251 17.58 8.16 3.63
C SER A 251 16.13 8.49 4.01
N ARG A 252 15.16 7.73 3.49
CA ARG A 252 13.74 7.92 3.84
C ARG A 252 13.48 7.64 5.32
N ILE A 253 13.99 6.53 5.86
CA ILE A 253 13.84 6.20 7.30
C ILE A 253 14.44 7.33 8.16
N LYS A 254 15.64 7.80 7.81
CA LYS A 254 16.28 8.92 8.51
C LYS A 254 15.41 10.17 8.51
N GLY A 255 14.86 10.55 7.35
CA GLY A 255 13.96 11.69 7.22
C GLY A 255 12.69 11.55 8.08
N GLU A 256 12.11 10.35 8.16
CA GLU A 256 10.95 10.10 9.03
C GLU A 256 11.31 10.15 10.52
N LEU A 257 12.44 9.59 10.93
CA LEU A 257 12.91 9.68 12.32
C LEU A 257 13.16 11.13 12.77
N GLN A 258 13.55 12.00 11.85
CA GLN A 258 13.78 13.42 12.11
C GLN A 258 12.49 14.26 12.07
N ARG A 259 11.34 13.65 11.72
CA ARG A 259 10.07 14.35 11.57
C ARG A 259 9.54 14.85 12.91
N THR A 260 9.21 16.13 12.97
CA THR A 260 8.50 16.72 14.12
C THR A 260 7.11 16.11 14.25
N GLY A 261 6.76 15.63 15.44
CA GLY A 261 5.44 15.03 15.69
C GLY A 261 5.25 13.65 15.05
N ILE A 262 6.32 12.88 14.85
CA ILE A 262 6.21 11.46 14.51
C ILE A 262 5.33 10.73 15.54
N SER A 263 4.37 9.92 15.07
CA SER A 263 3.52 9.12 15.96
C SER A 263 4.33 7.96 16.55
N GLN A 264 3.93 7.47 17.73
CA GLN A 264 4.61 6.34 18.38
C GLN A 264 4.65 5.09 17.51
N GLU A 265 3.57 4.84 16.78
CA GLU A 265 3.45 3.65 15.91
C GLU A 265 4.34 3.76 14.68
N HIS A 266 4.44 4.94 14.09
CA HIS A 266 5.34 5.19 12.97
C HIS A 266 6.80 5.11 13.39
N LEU A 267 7.12 5.67 14.57
CA LEU A 267 8.43 5.52 15.19
C LEU A 267 8.75 4.03 15.41
N GLY A 268 7.85 3.27 16.03
CA GLY A 268 8.02 1.83 16.23
C GLY A 268 8.28 1.06 14.94
N SER A 269 7.58 1.42 13.85
CA SER A 269 7.77 0.82 12.53
C SER A 269 9.16 1.13 11.95
N CYS A 270 9.63 2.39 12.06
CA CYS A 270 10.97 2.79 11.63
C CYS A 270 12.07 2.05 12.42
N LEU A 271 11.89 1.93 13.74
CA LEU A 271 12.84 1.22 14.61
C LEU A 271 12.85 -0.29 14.29
N SER A 272 11.69 -0.90 14.09
CA SER A 272 11.56 -2.32 13.77
C SER A 272 12.28 -2.67 12.47
N VAL A 273 12.06 -1.89 11.41
CA VAL A 273 12.69 -2.17 10.11
C VAL A 273 14.20 -1.92 10.15
N THR A 274 14.65 -0.89 10.88
CA THR A 274 16.10 -0.65 11.05
C THR A 274 16.78 -1.83 11.76
N HIS A 275 16.17 -2.32 12.85
CA HIS A 275 16.66 -3.50 13.56
C HIS A 275 16.70 -4.76 12.67
N ASP A 276 15.78 -4.86 11.71
CA ASP A 276 15.78 -5.96 10.75
C ASP A 276 16.97 -5.90 9.80
N LEU A 277 17.34 -4.69 9.36
CA LEU A 277 18.47 -4.45 8.46
C LEU A 277 19.83 -4.61 9.14
N GLU A 278 19.98 -4.25 10.41
CA GLU A 278 21.25 -4.43 11.15
C GLU A 278 21.72 -5.89 11.23
N ARG A 279 20.81 -6.84 11.06
CA ARG A 279 21.12 -8.28 11.05
C ARG A 279 21.70 -8.75 9.72
N LEU A 280 21.67 -7.90 8.69
CA LEU A 280 22.17 -8.17 7.36
C LEU A 280 23.47 -7.39 7.14
N PRO A 281 24.63 -8.06 7.03
CA PRO A 281 25.93 -7.40 6.87
C PRO A 281 25.99 -6.40 5.71
N GLU A 282 25.24 -6.64 4.65
CA GLU A 282 25.17 -5.82 3.44
C GLU A 282 24.58 -4.42 3.70
N PHE A 283 23.78 -4.26 4.76
CA PHE A 283 23.15 -2.98 5.11
C PHE A 283 23.98 -2.15 6.11
N ILE A 284 24.97 -2.75 6.77
CA ILE A 284 25.80 -2.06 7.78
C ILE A 284 26.46 -0.79 7.23
N PRO A 285 27.10 -0.78 6.04
CA PRO A 285 27.75 0.42 5.52
C PRO A 285 26.78 1.59 5.31
N TYR A 286 25.53 1.30 4.94
CA TYR A 286 24.50 2.32 4.72
C TYR A 286 23.97 2.87 6.05
N ILE A 287 23.75 2.00 7.04
CA ILE A 287 23.32 2.40 8.39
C ILE A 287 24.36 3.33 9.03
N GLU A 288 25.64 2.99 8.89
CA GLU A 288 26.76 3.80 9.35
C GLU A 288 26.90 5.10 8.55
N GLY A 289 26.89 5.02 7.21
CA GLY A 289 27.07 6.18 6.32
C GLY A 289 26.01 7.26 6.49
N TYR A 290 24.78 6.88 6.85
CA TYR A 290 23.70 7.83 7.11
C TYR A 290 23.58 8.28 8.58
N ASP A 291 24.43 7.81 9.50
CA ASP A 291 24.26 8.02 10.96
C ASP A 291 22.83 7.68 11.42
N LEU A 292 22.31 6.54 10.98
CA LEU A 292 20.93 6.17 11.26
C LEU A 292 20.73 5.87 12.76
N LEU A 293 21.68 5.17 13.37
CA LEU A 293 21.69 4.87 14.80
C LEU A 293 21.74 6.13 15.67
N GLY A 294 22.61 7.08 15.36
CA GLY A 294 22.67 8.36 16.07
C GLY A 294 21.38 9.16 15.90
N THR A 295 20.76 9.09 14.71
CA THR A 295 19.46 9.72 14.47
C THR A 295 18.37 9.10 15.34
N MET A 296 18.28 7.76 15.42
CA MET A 296 17.32 7.06 16.28
C MET A 296 17.48 7.48 17.75
N LEU A 297 18.72 7.51 18.26
CA LEU A 297 19.01 7.90 19.64
C LEU A 297 18.50 9.31 19.94
N ARG A 298 18.86 10.29 19.09
CA ARG A 298 18.38 11.67 19.22
C ARG A 298 16.85 11.75 19.20
N THR A 299 16.19 11.06 18.27
CA THR A 299 14.72 11.05 18.17
C THR A 299 14.07 10.53 19.46
N MET A 300 14.63 9.47 20.07
CA MET A 300 14.12 8.92 21.33
C MET A 300 14.35 9.85 22.52
N GLU A 301 15.49 10.53 22.57
CA GLU A 301 15.86 11.48 23.63
C GLU A 301 15.02 12.77 23.58
N TYR A 302 14.88 13.38 22.39
CA TYR A 302 14.17 14.66 22.22
C TYR A 302 12.64 14.52 22.23
N GLY A 303 12.10 13.37 21.82
CA GLY A 303 10.65 13.17 21.76
C GLY A 303 9.96 12.95 23.11
N GLY A 304 10.70 12.86 24.22
CA GLY A 304 10.15 12.38 25.49
C GLY A 304 9.62 10.94 25.40
N HIS A 305 10.02 10.20 24.35
CA HIS A 305 9.57 8.85 24.02
C HIS A 305 10.32 7.77 24.81
N CYS A 306 10.99 8.14 25.92
CA CYS A 306 11.51 7.20 26.92
C CYS A 306 10.44 6.19 27.41
N GLY A 307 9.16 6.48 27.19
CA GLY A 307 8.05 5.54 27.36
C GLY A 307 8.05 4.33 26.43
N VAL A 308 8.68 4.35 25.25
CA VAL A 308 8.75 3.18 24.34
C VAL A 308 9.67 2.09 24.90
N LEU A 309 10.68 2.48 25.68
CA LEU A 309 11.48 1.56 26.48
C LEU A 309 10.72 0.96 27.69
N LEU A 310 9.63 1.60 28.14
CA LEU A 310 8.87 1.25 29.35
C LEU A 310 7.46 0.67 29.09
N LEU A 311 6.85 0.93 27.93
CA LEU A 311 5.52 0.43 27.55
C LEU A 311 5.50 -1.09 27.35
N HIS A 312 6.66 -1.71 27.12
CA HIS A 312 6.80 -3.17 27.09
C HIS A 312 7.05 -3.82 28.47
N GLN A 313 7.14 -3.06 29.56
CA GLN A 313 7.31 -3.61 30.91
C GLN A 313 6.02 -3.63 31.76
N ARG A 314 4.92 -2.99 31.34
CA ARG A 314 3.73 -2.78 32.20
C ARG A 314 2.38 -3.28 31.69
N PHE A 315 2.30 -3.91 30.52
CA PHE A 315 1.05 -4.53 30.06
C PHE A 315 1.23 -6.04 29.83
N PRO A 316 0.69 -6.92 30.70
CA PRO A 316 0.48 -8.30 30.32
C PRO A 316 -0.63 -8.33 29.27
N LEU A 317 -0.29 -8.70 28.04
CA LEU A 317 -1.30 -8.96 27.00
C LEU A 317 -2.15 -10.17 27.41
N PRO A 318 -3.46 -10.17 27.11
CA PRO A 318 -4.38 -11.26 27.47
C PRO A 318 -3.97 -12.60 26.83
N PRO A 319 -4.31 -13.75 27.45
CA PRO A 319 -3.71 -15.07 27.20
C PRO A 319 -4.14 -15.76 25.90
N CYS A 320 -4.54 -15.01 24.86
CA CYS A 320 -5.13 -15.56 23.64
C CYS A 320 -4.34 -15.20 22.38
N TYR A 321 -3.01 -15.18 22.43
CA TYR A 321 -2.14 -15.08 21.26
C TYR A 321 -0.83 -15.85 21.54
N PRO A 322 -0.44 -16.85 20.72
CA PRO A 322 0.79 -17.59 20.97
C PRO A 322 2.00 -16.72 20.59
N GLU A 323 2.74 -16.30 21.63
CA GLU A 323 4.20 -16.15 21.65
C GLU A 323 4.89 -15.26 20.58
N ILE A 324 4.63 -13.95 20.51
CA ILE A 324 5.39 -13.06 19.61
C ILE A 324 5.72 -11.68 20.25
N PHE A 325 7.02 -11.51 20.59
CA PHE A 325 7.82 -10.33 21.03
C PHE A 325 7.59 -9.71 22.42
N ALA A 326 8.55 -9.02 23.07
CA ALA A 326 10.03 -9.03 23.11
C ALA A 326 10.47 -7.92 24.09
N ALA A 327 10.67 -8.24 25.36
CA ALA A 327 11.42 -7.37 26.29
C ALA A 327 12.95 -7.54 26.11
N ALA A 328 13.40 -8.69 25.58
CA ALA A 328 14.81 -9.08 25.55
C ALA A 328 15.63 -8.50 24.38
N ASN A 329 14.98 -8.07 23.28
CA ASN A 329 15.70 -7.67 22.07
C ASN A 329 16.12 -6.19 22.05
N ILE A 330 15.36 -5.29 22.68
CA ILE A 330 15.72 -3.86 22.80
C ILE A 330 16.89 -3.67 23.77
N GLN A 331 16.93 -4.40 24.90
CA GLN A 331 18.10 -4.39 25.79
C GLN A 331 19.35 -4.99 25.14
N ARG A 332 19.22 -6.04 24.31
CA ARG A 332 20.32 -6.57 23.50
C ARG A 332 20.81 -5.59 22.43
N PHE A 333 19.89 -4.83 21.82
CA PHE A 333 20.19 -3.79 20.84
C PHE A 333 21.07 -2.69 21.47
N PHE A 334 20.66 -2.11 22.60
CA PHE A 334 21.45 -1.09 23.28
C PHE A 334 22.73 -1.63 23.95
N GLY A 335 22.72 -2.89 24.40
CA GLY A 335 23.90 -3.54 24.98
C GLY A 335 25.02 -3.78 23.96
N ARG A 336 24.68 -4.05 22.68
CA ARG A 336 25.67 -4.25 21.60
C ARG A 336 26.13 -2.93 20.98
N SER A 337 25.25 -1.93 20.83
CA SER A 337 25.63 -0.64 20.26
C SER A 337 26.52 0.18 21.20
N ARG A 338 26.30 0.14 22.52
CA ARG A 338 27.25 0.72 23.50
C ARG A 338 28.64 0.07 23.48
N ALA A 339 28.72 -1.22 23.15
CA ALA A 339 29.98 -1.95 23.09
C ALA A 339 30.76 -1.74 21.77
N ARG A 340 30.08 -1.35 20.68
CA ARG A 340 30.73 -1.07 19.37
C ARG A 340 31.03 0.41 19.12
N TYR A 341 30.26 1.31 19.71
CA TYR A 341 30.35 2.76 19.42
C TYR A 341 30.65 3.61 20.65
N GLY A 342 31.02 2.99 21.78
CA GLY A 342 31.53 3.69 22.96
C GLY A 342 33.01 3.98 22.84
N GLY A 343 33.33 5.12 22.24
CA GLY A 343 34.62 5.81 22.29
C GLY A 343 34.38 7.29 22.52
#